data_AF-A0A8R1IDV2-F1
#
_entry.id   AF-A0A8R1IDV2-F1
#
_cell.length_a   1.000
_cell.length_b   1.000
_cell.length_c   1.000
_cell.angle_alpha   90.00
_cell.angle_beta   90.00
_cell.angle_gamma   90.00
#
_symmetry.space_group_name_H-M   'P 1'
#
loop_
_entity.id
_entity.type
_entity.pdbx_description
1 polymer ?
#
loop_
_entity_poly.entity_id
_entity_poly.type
_entity_poly.pdbx_seq_one_letter_code
_entity_poly.pdbx_strand_id
1 'polypeptide(L)'
;MTSTTKFVIEHELEDKNGQDGGHKNGFIDDKTLDVEMDCDSLEREHEARTREDEARLKRIEQEFRTYGKVSLNAVKGMIEPIRERFSHREQLIVEKENKIVELYHEIQELTAKLSDLQENALFDSTSDNEDVRAIQEFMMMNGIRTVKDIEDILDEFSKNRQNLIETKELLQMTMREENKLSGRLLELRAQNTELRRKIDIKDKEMESMKRCLEQVDMKLNAERLKKESEERKVVAYEENCYQDTGDCPPHRLLQNGLRGIRSLRDVQIDRIENPRGENQNTDQVLEEMFNREGT
;
A
#
# COMPACT_ATOMS: atom_id res chain seq x y z
N MET A 1 -14.90 -19.47 -0.14
CA MET A 1 -16.07 -19.97 -0.88
C MET A 1 -16.91 -20.73 0.12
N THR A 2 -18.13 -20.28 0.42
CA THR A 2 -19.05 -21.03 1.29
C THR A 2 -19.56 -22.24 0.50
N SER A 3 -19.15 -23.44 0.91
CA SER A 3 -19.60 -24.69 0.28
C SER A 3 -21.05 -24.93 0.68
N THR A 4 -21.98 -24.72 -0.25
CA THR A 4 -23.40 -24.99 -0.03
C THR A 4 -23.63 -26.47 -0.37
N THR A 5 -23.75 -27.32 0.64
CA THR A 5 -24.13 -28.73 0.45
C THR A 5 -25.59 -28.76 -0.01
N LYS A 6 -25.84 -29.30 -1.22
CA LYS A 6 -27.16 -29.29 -1.88
C LYS A 6 -27.85 -30.63 -1.68
N PHE A 7 -28.95 -30.64 -0.93
CA PHE A 7 -29.85 -31.79 -0.83
C PHE A 7 -31.02 -31.62 -1.81
N VAL A 8 -31.28 -32.67 -2.62
CA VAL A 8 -32.47 -32.77 -3.47
C VAL A 8 -33.40 -33.75 -2.80
N ILE A 9 -34.55 -33.27 -2.30
CA ILE A 9 -35.62 -34.14 -1.79
C ILE A 9 -36.69 -34.20 -2.87
N GLU A 10 -36.84 -35.37 -3.49
CA GLU A 10 -37.91 -35.66 -4.45
C GLU A 10 -39.18 -36.01 -3.68
N HIS A 11 -40.22 -35.19 -3.80
CA HIS A 11 -41.55 -35.52 -3.29
C HIS A 11 -42.48 -35.81 -4.46
N GLU A 12 -42.92 -37.07 -4.56
CA GLU A 12 -44.08 -37.44 -5.36
C GLU A 12 -45.34 -36.98 -4.62
N LEU A 13 -45.90 -35.84 -5.02
CA LEU A 13 -47.23 -35.43 -4.57
C LEU A 13 -48.25 -35.91 -5.60
N GLU A 14 -48.80 -37.11 -5.38
CA GLU A 14 -50.04 -37.51 -6.04
C GLU A 14 -51.20 -36.70 -5.41
N ASP A 15 -51.78 -35.79 -6.18
CA ASP A 15 -53.07 -35.24 -5.83
C ASP A 15 -54.17 -36.31 -6.01
N LYS A 16 -55.26 -36.20 -5.24
CA LYS A 16 -56.38 -37.17 -5.27
C LYS A 16 -57.14 -37.20 -6.62
N ASN A 17 -56.66 -36.49 -7.64
CA ASN A 17 -57.26 -36.41 -8.96
C ASN A 17 -56.35 -36.95 -10.09
N GLY A 18 -55.18 -37.52 -9.78
CA GLY A 18 -54.35 -38.20 -10.76
C GLY A 18 -53.82 -37.28 -11.87
N GLN A 19 -53.62 -36.00 -11.58
CA GLN A 19 -52.89 -35.10 -12.46
C GLN A 19 -51.48 -34.90 -11.88
N ASP A 20 -50.48 -35.15 -12.73
CA ASP A 20 -49.05 -34.99 -12.44
C ASP A 20 -48.78 -33.57 -11.95
N GLY A 21 -48.77 -33.43 -10.63
CA GLY A 21 -48.55 -32.18 -9.91
C GLY A 21 -47.07 -31.82 -10.03
N GLY A 22 -46.75 -31.07 -11.09
CA GLY A 22 -45.38 -30.74 -11.48
C GLY A 22 -44.41 -30.52 -10.31
N HIS A 23 -43.26 -31.18 -10.43
CA HIS A 23 -42.17 -31.18 -9.46
C HIS A 23 -41.83 -29.76 -8.99
N LYS A 24 -42.16 -29.47 -7.72
CA LYS A 24 -41.61 -28.32 -7.02
C LYS A 24 -40.42 -28.80 -6.20
N ASN A 25 -39.22 -28.57 -6.70
CA ASN A 25 -37.99 -28.73 -5.93
C ASN A 25 -38.04 -27.71 -4.77
N GLY A 26 -38.44 -28.17 -3.59
CA GLY A 26 -38.33 -27.40 -2.35
C GLY A 26 -36.90 -27.47 -1.85
N PHE A 27 -36.14 -26.40 -2.05
CA PHE A 27 -34.78 -26.29 -1.53
C PHE A 27 -34.82 -26.04 -0.02
N ILE A 28 -34.21 -26.92 0.78
CA ILE A 28 -33.94 -26.65 2.20
C ILE A 28 -32.54 -26.02 2.26
N ASP A 29 -32.48 -24.74 2.60
CA ASP A 29 -31.24 -23.99 2.80
C ASP A 29 -30.75 -24.24 4.23
N ASP A 30 -29.47 -24.53 4.43
CA ASP A 30 -28.85 -24.83 5.74
C ASP A 30 -29.14 -23.73 6.78
N LYS A 31 -29.27 -22.49 6.30
CA LYS A 31 -29.67 -21.32 7.09
C LYS A 31 -31.07 -21.39 7.72
N THR A 32 -31.94 -22.28 7.25
CA THR A 32 -33.32 -22.39 7.76
C THR A 32 -33.45 -23.31 8.97
N LEU A 33 -32.46 -24.16 9.25
CA LEU A 33 -32.45 -25.08 10.38
C LEU A 33 -31.79 -24.51 11.64
N ASP A 34 -31.01 -23.44 11.51
CA ASP A 34 -30.22 -22.83 12.61
C ASP A 34 -31.05 -21.93 13.55
N VAL A 35 -32.37 -21.87 13.33
CA VAL A 35 -33.30 -21.16 14.22
C VAL A 35 -33.78 -22.14 15.28
N GLU A 36 -33.26 -21.99 16.49
CA GLU A 36 -33.67 -22.74 17.67
C GLU A 36 -35.19 -22.57 17.89
N MET A 37 -35.91 -23.69 17.97
CA MET A 37 -37.35 -23.65 18.25
C MET A 37 -37.59 -23.29 19.71
N ASP A 38 -38.18 -22.12 19.95
CA ASP A 38 -38.58 -21.64 21.28
C ASP A 38 -39.91 -22.28 21.72
N CYS A 39 -39.82 -23.44 22.35
CA CYS A 39 -40.97 -24.15 22.92
C CYS A 39 -41.73 -23.31 23.95
N ASP A 40 -41.04 -22.44 24.71
CA ASP A 40 -41.65 -21.57 25.72
C ASP A 40 -42.45 -20.43 25.07
N SER A 41 -42.09 -20.02 23.86
CA SER A 41 -42.89 -19.09 23.06
C SER A 41 -44.20 -19.73 22.58
N LEU A 42 -44.16 -20.99 22.14
CA LEU A 42 -45.35 -21.71 21.67
C LEU A 42 -46.38 -21.88 22.80
N GLU A 43 -45.94 -22.30 24.00
CA GLU A 43 -46.81 -22.42 25.17
C GLU A 43 -47.51 -21.09 25.52
N ARG A 44 -46.76 -19.99 25.53
CA ARG A 44 -47.33 -18.65 25.76
C ARG A 44 -48.32 -18.24 24.68
N GLU A 45 -48.11 -18.65 23.43
CA GLU A 45 -49.01 -18.34 22.32
C GLU A 45 -50.33 -19.11 22.44
N HIS A 46 -50.29 -20.40 22.80
CA HIS A 46 -51.48 -21.22 23.08
C HIS A 46 -52.36 -20.60 24.17
N GLU A 47 -51.74 -20.18 25.27
CA GLU A 47 -52.46 -19.53 26.36
C GLU A 47 -53.08 -18.20 25.93
N ALA A 48 -52.36 -17.42 25.12
CA ALA A 48 -52.84 -16.15 24.61
C ALA A 48 -54.05 -16.33 23.69
N ARG A 49 -53.99 -17.29 22.75
CA ARG A 49 -55.11 -17.61 21.85
C ARG A 49 -56.33 -18.10 22.63
N THR A 50 -56.12 -18.97 23.62
CA THR A 50 -57.21 -19.47 24.48
C THR A 50 -57.87 -18.34 25.27
N ARG A 51 -57.08 -17.41 25.83
CA ARG A 51 -57.59 -16.23 26.53
C ARG A 51 -58.34 -15.27 25.60
N GLU A 52 -57.84 -15.07 24.39
CA GLU A 52 -58.47 -14.21 23.39
C GLU A 52 -59.82 -14.77 22.93
N ASP A 53 -59.90 -16.06 22.61
CA ASP A 53 -61.13 -16.70 22.18
C ASP A 53 -62.20 -16.68 23.29
N GLU A 54 -61.82 -16.93 24.54
CA GLU A 54 -62.74 -16.80 25.68
C GLU A 54 -63.20 -15.34 25.90
N ALA A 55 -62.32 -14.36 25.70
CA ALA A 55 -62.68 -12.94 25.79
C ALA A 55 -63.62 -12.51 24.64
N ARG A 56 -63.45 -13.07 23.44
CA ARG A 56 -64.35 -12.86 22.29
C ARG A 56 -65.72 -13.47 22.56
N LEU A 57 -65.78 -14.70 23.07
CA LEU A 57 -67.03 -15.37 23.43
C LEU A 57 -67.80 -14.60 24.51
N LYS A 58 -67.12 -14.09 25.55
CA LYS A 58 -67.74 -13.26 26.60
C LYS A 58 -68.32 -11.96 26.04
N ARG A 59 -67.65 -11.32 25.08
CA ARG A 59 -68.19 -10.12 24.40
C ARG A 59 -69.44 -10.44 23.60
N ILE A 60 -69.42 -11.53 22.83
CA ILE A 60 -70.59 -11.99 22.06
C ILE A 60 -71.75 -12.33 22.99
N GLU A 61 -71.49 -13.03 24.10
CA GLU A 61 -72.49 -13.32 25.13
C GLU A 61 -73.14 -12.06 25.67
N GLN A 62 -72.33 -11.04 25.99
CA GLN A 62 -72.80 -9.76 26.49
C GLN A 62 -73.64 -9.02 25.44
N GLU A 63 -73.24 -9.01 24.16
CA GLU A 63 -74.01 -8.38 23.09
C GLU A 63 -75.38 -9.02 22.88
N PHE A 64 -75.47 -10.35 22.89
CA PHE A 64 -76.75 -11.06 22.79
C PHE A 64 -77.69 -10.74 23.95
N ARG A 65 -77.15 -10.58 25.17
CA ARG A 65 -77.92 -10.17 26.34
C ARG A 65 -78.39 -8.71 26.24
N THR A 66 -77.51 -7.80 25.82
CA THR A 66 -77.73 -6.35 25.89
C THR A 66 -78.61 -5.86 24.74
N TYR A 67 -78.34 -6.31 23.51
CA TYR A 67 -79.01 -5.83 22.30
C TYR A 67 -80.01 -6.85 21.73
N GLY A 68 -79.68 -8.14 21.82
CA GLY A 68 -80.55 -9.21 21.30
C GLY A 68 -81.75 -9.55 22.19
N LYS A 69 -81.74 -9.15 23.48
CA LYS A 69 -82.73 -9.54 24.50
C LYS A 69 -82.97 -11.06 24.56
N VAL A 70 -81.93 -11.85 24.27
CA VAL A 70 -82.01 -13.31 24.27
C VAL A 70 -81.88 -13.84 25.70
N SER A 71 -82.66 -14.88 26.04
CA SER A 71 -82.60 -15.48 27.37
C SER A 71 -81.25 -16.17 27.62
N LEU A 72 -80.80 -16.18 28.89
CA LEU A 72 -79.52 -16.77 29.30
C LEU A 72 -79.30 -18.18 28.74
N ASN A 73 -80.32 -19.03 28.86
CA ASN A 73 -80.25 -20.43 28.42
C ASN A 73 -80.14 -20.55 26.90
N ALA A 74 -80.79 -19.66 26.14
CA ALA A 74 -80.70 -19.64 24.69
C ALA A 74 -79.31 -19.15 24.21
N VAL A 75 -78.75 -18.11 24.86
CA VAL A 75 -77.38 -17.65 24.56
C VAL A 75 -76.36 -18.74 24.88
N LYS A 76 -76.49 -19.38 26.05
CA LYS A 76 -75.62 -20.50 26.43
C LYS A 76 -75.69 -21.66 25.41
N GLY A 77 -76.89 -22.00 24.96
CA GLY A 77 -77.09 -23.03 23.91
C GLY A 77 -76.46 -22.68 22.56
N MET A 78 -76.28 -21.40 22.25
CA MET A 78 -75.59 -20.95 21.02
C MET A 78 -74.07 -20.88 21.19
N ILE A 79 -73.58 -20.48 22.36
CA ILE A 79 -72.16 -20.23 22.61
C ILE A 79 -71.37 -21.50 22.93
N GLU A 80 -71.94 -22.44 23.70
CA GLU A 80 -71.21 -23.64 24.10
C GLU A 80 -70.69 -24.47 22.91
N PRO A 81 -71.47 -24.71 21.83
CA PRO A 81 -70.97 -25.40 20.64
C PRO A 81 -69.87 -24.64 19.88
N ILE A 82 -69.73 -23.32 20.09
CA ILE A 82 -68.64 -22.53 19.51
C ILE A 82 -67.40 -22.66 20.38
N ARG A 83 -67.56 -22.60 21.71
CA ARG A 83 -66.48 -22.84 22.68
C ARG A 83 -65.85 -24.22 22.49
N GLU A 84 -66.66 -25.27 22.35
CA GLU A 84 -66.17 -26.63 22.07
C GLU A 84 -65.36 -26.69 20.77
N ARG A 85 -65.81 -25.99 19.72
CA ARG A 85 -65.07 -25.93 18.45
C ARG A 85 -63.72 -25.23 18.57
N PHE A 86 -63.64 -24.15 19.35
CA PHE A 86 -62.36 -23.48 19.63
C PHE A 86 -61.43 -24.37 20.47
N SER A 87 -61.95 -25.03 21.50
CA SER A 87 -61.17 -25.99 22.29
C SER A 87 -60.61 -27.13 21.43
N HIS A 88 -61.42 -27.68 20.52
CA HIS A 88 -60.97 -28.75 19.64
C HIS A 88 -59.93 -28.27 18.62
N ARG A 89 -60.10 -27.06 18.07
CA ARG A 89 -59.12 -26.43 17.18
C ARG A 89 -57.76 -26.25 17.88
N GLU A 90 -57.76 -25.73 19.11
CA GLU A 90 -56.51 -25.49 19.83
C GLU A 90 -55.81 -26.81 20.16
N GLN A 91 -56.54 -27.85 20.55
CA GLN A 91 -55.99 -29.20 20.74
C GLN A 91 -55.29 -29.72 19.48
N LEU A 92 -55.91 -29.54 18.31
CA LEU A 92 -55.31 -29.97 17.04
C LEU A 92 -54.05 -29.17 16.71
N ILE A 93 -54.03 -27.87 17.00
CA ILE A 93 -52.86 -27.01 16.77
C ILE A 93 -51.70 -27.49 17.66
N VAL A 94 -51.93 -27.68 18.96
CA VAL A 94 -50.93 -28.19 19.91
C VAL A 94 -50.38 -29.55 19.45
N GLU A 95 -51.25 -30.47 19.02
CA GLU A 95 -50.83 -31.78 18.52
C GLU A 95 -49.91 -31.67 17.29
N LYS A 96 -50.23 -30.76 16.36
CA LYS A 96 -49.42 -30.53 15.16
C LYS A 96 -48.10 -29.84 15.47
N GLU A 97 -48.10 -28.86 16.36
CA GLU A 97 -46.88 -28.17 16.81
C GLU A 97 -45.92 -29.14 17.52
N ASN A 98 -46.43 -29.99 18.42
CA ASN A 98 -45.63 -31.04 19.04
C ASN A 98 -45.00 -31.97 17.99
N LYS A 99 -45.75 -32.34 16.95
CA LYS A 99 -45.19 -33.20 15.90
C LYS A 99 -44.10 -32.51 15.08
N ILE A 100 -44.21 -31.20 14.85
CA ILE A 100 -43.15 -30.40 14.22
C ILE A 100 -41.90 -30.37 15.10
N VAL A 101 -42.08 -30.21 16.42
CA VAL A 101 -40.97 -30.24 17.38
C VAL A 101 -40.21 -31.57 17.35
N GLU A 102 -40.92 -32.69 17.37
CA GLU A 102 -40.32 -34.02 17.24
C GLU A 102 -39.52 -34.17 15.93
N LEU A 103 -40.13 -33.83 14.79
CA LEU A 103 -39.49 -33.96 13.49
C LEU A 103 -38.24 -33.08 13.36
N TYR A 104 -38.26 -31.89 13.95
CA TYR A 104 -37.10 -31.01 13.97
C TYR A 104 -35.93 -31.63 14.75
N HIS A 105 -36.19 -32.25 15.90
CA HIS A 105 -35.16 -32.96 16.66
C HIS A 105 -34.59 -34.16 15.88
N GLU A 106 -35.46 -34.94 15.22
CA GLU A 106 -35.04 -36.05 14.36
C GLU A 106 -34.15 -35.57 13.21
N ILE A 107 -34.50 -34.46 12.57
CA ILE A 107 -33.68 -33.85 11.51
C ILE A 107 -32.33 -33.39 12.06
N GLN A 108 -32.29 -32.73 13.21
CA GLN A 108 -31.02 -32.31 13.82
C GLN A 108 -30.10 -33.51 14.12
N GLU A 109 -30.65 -34.59 14.69
CA GLU A 109 -29.88 -35.79 14.99
C GLU A 109 -29.37 -36.49 13.71
N LEU A 110 -30.20 -36.56 12.67
CA LEU A 110 -29.80 -37.12 11.38
C LEU A 110 -28.73 -36.28 10.70
N THR A 111 -28.84 -34.95 10.76
CA THR A 111 -27.82 -34.04 10.22
C THR A 111 -26.49 -34.22 10.94
N ALA A 112 -26.49 -34.29 12.27
CA ALA A 112 -25.27 -34.55 13.04
C ALA A 112 -24.63 -35.90 12.66
N LYS A 113 -25.43 -36.98 12.59
CA LYS A 113 -24.95 -38.30 12.15
C LYS A 113 -24.41 -38.28 10.72
N LEU A 114 -25.02 -37.51 9.82
CA LEU A 114 -24.55 -37.38 8.44
C LEU A 114 -23.19 -36.68 8.40
N SER A 115 -23.01 -35.60 9.16
CA SER A 115 -21.73 -34.91 9.29
C SER A 115 -20.63 -35.85 9.82
N ASP A 116 -20.92 -36.59 10.88
CA ASP A 116 -19.99 -37.59 11.44
C ASP A 116 -19.63 -38.67 10.41
N LEU A 117 -20.63 -39.18 9.67
CA LEU A 117 -20.41 -40.18 8.62
C LEU A 117 -19.58 -39.63 7.45
N GLN A 118 -19.79 -38.38 7.05
CA GLN A 118 -19.01 -37.74 5.98
C GLN A 118 -17.56 -37.50 6.41
N GLU A 119 -17.33 -37.09 7.65
CA GLU A 119 -15.99 -36.96 8.21
C GLU A 119 -15.28 -38.32 8.27
N ASN A 120 -15.94 -39.34 8.81
CA ASN A 120 -15.38 -40.70 8.88
C ASN A 120 -15.13 -41.30 7.48
N ALA A 121 -16.02 -41.06 6.52
CA ALA A 121 -15.83 -41.51 5.15
C ALA A 121 -14.60 -40.85 4.50
N LEU A 122 -14.37 -39.56 4.76
CA LEU A 122 -13.28 -38.80 4.16
C LEU A 122 -11.93 -39.02 4.87
N PHE A 123 -11.91 -39.18 6.19
CA PHE A 123 -10.66 -39.24 6.96
C PHE A 123 -10.31 -40.62 7.53
N ASP A 124 -11.30 -41.46 7.85
CA ASP A 124 -11.09 -42.71 8.61
C ASP A 124 -11.17 -43.99 7.77
N SER A 125 -11.63 -43.91 6.52
CA SER A 125 -11.80 -45.09 5.66
C SER A 125 -11.07 -44.95 4.33
N THR A 126 -10.40 -46.02 3.89
CA THR A 126 -9.90 -46.13 2.52
C THR A 126 -11.10 -46.20 1.57
N SER A 127 -11.30 -45.14 0.81
CA SER A 127 -12.36 -45.10 -0.19
C SER A 127 -12.03 -46.02 -1.38
N ASP A 128 -13.01 -46.78 -1.85
CA ASP A 128 -12.92 -47.56 -3.09
C ASP A 128 -12.99 -46.67 -4.34
N ASN A 129 -13.47 -45.43 -4.20
CA ASN A 129 -13.45 -44.42 -5.25
C ASN A 129 -12.03 -43.88 -5.43
N GLU A 130 -11.49 -43.98 -6.65
CA GLU A 130 -10.11 -43.64 -7.00
C GLU A 130 -9.79 -42.14 -6.81
N ASP A 131 -10.73 -41.25 -7.12
CA ASP A 131 -10.56 -39.80 -6.93
C ASP A 131 -10.51 -39.44 -5.45
N VAL A 132 -11.43 -40.00 -4.66
CA VAL A 132 -11.48 -39.79 -3.21
C VAL A 132 -10.22 -40.35 -2.54
N ARG A 133 -9.75 -41.53 -2.99
CA ARG A 133 -8.50 -42.13 -2.50
C ARG A 133 -7.28 -41.25 -2.81
N ALA A 134 -7.19 -40.71 -4.02
CA ALA A 134 -6.09 -39.81 -4.39
C ALA A 134 -6.09 -38.52 -3.52
N ILE A 135 -7.29 -37.99 -3.22
CA ILE A 135 -7.46 -36.84 -2.32
C ILE A 135 -7.02 -37.21 -0.89
N GLN A 136 -7.45 -38.37 -0.38
CA GLN A 136 -7.06 -38.87 0.95
C GLN A 136 -5.54 -39.06 1.07
N GLU A 137 -4.90 -39.68 0.07
CA GLU A 137 -3.44 -39.86 0.03
C GLU A 137 -2.71 -38.52 0.04
N PHE A 138 -3.17 -37.56 -0.76
CA PHE A 138 -2.63 -36.21 -0.77
C PHE A 138 -2.77 -35.54 0.61
N MET A 139 -3.94 -35.62 1.23
CA MET A 139 -4.19 -35.05 2.54
C MET A 139 -3.28 -35.68 3.62
N MET A 140 -3.17 -37.01 3.65
CA MET A 140 -2.27 -37.73 4.56
C MET A 140 -0.80 -37.35 4.37
N MET A 141 -0.32 -37.25 3.12
CA MET A 141 1.06 -36.84 2.82
C MET A 141 1.37 -35.42 3.32
N ASN A 142 0.36 -34.55 3.30
CA ASN A 142 0.46 -33.17 3.80
C ASN A 142 0.09 -33.06 5.30
N GLY A 143 -0.13 -34.17 5.99
CA GLY A 143 -0.47 -34.19 7.43
C GLY A 143 -1.86 -33.67 7.77
N ILE A 144 -2.75 -33.52 6.77
CA ILE A 144 -4.14 -33.09 6.93
C ILE A 144 -4.96 -34.32 7.32
N ARG A 145 -5.43 -34.37 8.57
CA ARG A 145 -6.13 -35.53 9.14
C ARG A 145 -7.57 -35.26 9.52
N THR A 146 -7.96 -33.99 9.58
CA THR A 146 -9.29 -33.55 9.97
C THR A 146 -9.72 -32.35 9.13
N VAL A 147 -11.02 -32.04 9.15
CA VAL A 147 -11.53 -30.78 8.61
C VAL A 147 -10.86 -29.60 9.31
N LYS A 148 -10.56 -29.76 10.61
CA LYS A 148 -9.94 -28.71 11.42
C LYS A 148 -8.55 -28.31 10.92
N ASP A 149 -7.76 -29.27 10.46
CA ASP A 149 -6.44 -28.99 9.87
C ASP A 149 -6.57 -28.12 8.60
N ILE A 150 -7.62 -28.35 7.80
CA ILE A 150 -7.89 -27.53 6.60
C ILE A 150 -8.28 -26.11 7.00
N GLU A 151 -9.14 -25.95 8.00
CA GLU A 151 -9.53 -24.63 8.52
C GLU A 151 -8.32 -23.85 9.01
N ASP A 152 -7.44 -24.48 9.79
CA ASP A 152 -6.27 -23.82 10.36
C ASP A 152 -5.27 -23.42 9.26
N ILE A 153 -5.09 -24.25 8.23
CA ILE A 153 -4.32 -23.90 7.02
C ILE A 153 -4.93 -22.68 6.32
N LEU A 154 -6.25 -22.65 6.12
CA LEU A 154 -6.94 -21.53 5.47
C LEU A 154 -6.82 -20.23 6.26
N ASP A 155 -6.88 -20.31 7.59
CA ASP A 155 -6.65 -19.17 8.48
C ASP A 155 -5.23 -18.64 8.38
N GLU A 156 -4.23 -19.53 8.35
CA GLU A 156 -2.83 -19.15 8.14
C GLU A 156 -2.61 -18.52 6.77
N PHE A 157 -3.16 -19.10 5.69
CA PHE A 157 -3.14 -18.52 4.35
C PHE A 157 -3.77 -17.13 4.31
N SER A 158 -4.87 -16.93 5.05
CA SER A 158 -5.54 -15.63 5.15
C SER A 158 -4.66 -14.59 5.84
N LYS A 159 -3.98 -14.95 6.94
CA LYS A 159 -2.99 -14.09 7.61
C LYS A 159 -1.81 -13.77 6.70
N ASN A 160 -1.26 -14.76 6.02
CA ASN A 160 -0.13 -14.58 5.09
C ASN A 160 -0.50 -13.68 3.91
N ARG A 161 -1.72 -13.81 3.38
CA ARG A 161 -2.24 -12.92 2.34
C ARG A 161 -2.33 -11.48 2.82
N GLN A 162 -2.79 -11.26 4.05
CA GLN A 162 -2.86 -9.93 4.63
C GLN A 162 -1.46 -9.31 4.80
N ASN A 163 -0.51 -10.07 5.35
CA ASN A 163 0.89 -9.65 5.48
C ASN A 163 1.51 -9.29 4.12
N LEU A 164 1.21 -10.06 3.07
CA LEU A 164 1.68 -9.77 1.71
C LEU A 164 1.13 -8.44 1.16
N ILE A 165 -0.13 -8.12 1.46
CA ILE A 165 -0.74 -6.85 1.05
C ILE A 165 -0.05 -5.69 1.76
N GLU A 166 0.12 -5.78 3.08
CA GLU A 166 0.76 -4.73 3.90
C GLU A 166 2.21 -4.48 3.50
N THR A 167 2.99 -5.54 3.28
CA THR A 167 4.38 -5.44 2.82
C THR A 167 4.48 -4.80 1.43
N LYS A 168 3.54 -5.10 0.52
CA LYS A 168 3.48 -4.48 -0.80
C LYS A 168 3.17 -2.98 -0.70
N GLU A 169 2.26 -2.57 0.17
CA GLU A 169 1.94 -1.15 0.41
C GLU A 169 3.13 -0.40 1.00
N LEU A 170 3.81 -1.00 1.98
CA LEU A 170 5.02 -0.43 2.58
C LEU A 170 6.14 -0.24 1.56
N LEU A 171 6.34 -1.21 0.66
CA LEU A 171 7.32 -1.12 -0.41
C LEU A 171 6.98 0.04 -1.37
N GLN A 172 5.70 0.20 -1.74
CA GLN A 172 5.26 1.30 -2.59
C GLN A 172 5.47 2.67 -1.94
N MET A 173 5.23 2.79 -0.62
CA MET A 173 5.53 4.02 0.13
C MET A 173 7.03 4.32 0.12
N THR A 174 7.85 3.33 0.45
CA THR A 174 9.31 3.46 0.48
C THR A 174 9.86 3.91 -0.88
N MET A 175 9.42 3.29 -1.98
CA MET A 175 9.83 3.70 -3.33
C MET A 175 9.43 5.14 -3.67
N ARG A 176 8.25 5.61 -3.24
CA ARG A 176 7.83 7.01 -3.47
C ARG A 176 8.70 7.98 -2.70
N GLU A 177 9.04 7.65 -1.45
CA GLU A 177 9.92 8.46 -0.62
C GLU A 177 11.35 8.50 -1.18
N GLU A 178 11.89 7.36 -1.62
CA GLU A 178 13.20 7.28 -2.27
C GLU A 178 13.25 8.16 -3.52
N ASN A 179 12.24 8.08 -4.40
CA ASN A 179 12.15 8.92 -5.59
C ASN A 179 12.10 10.41 -5.24
N LYS A 180 11.39 10.79 -4.19
CA LYS A 180 11.31 12.18 -3.71
C LYS A 180 12.66 12.68 -3.18
N LEU A 181 13.37 11.84 -2.41
CA LEU A 181 14.70 12.16 -1.90
C LEU A 181 15.73 12.25 -3.03
N SER A 182 15.67 11.35 -4.00
CA SER A 182 16.52 11.35 -5.20
C SER A 182 16.33 12.65 -6.00
N GLY A 183 15.08 13.07 -6.22
CA GLY A 183 14.77 14.35 -6.86
C GLY A 183 15.37 15.56 -6.12
N ARG A 184 15.20 15.62 -4.79
CA ARG A 184 15.80 16.69 -3.96
C ARG A 184 17.33 16.69 -4.02
N LEU A 185 17.95 15.51 -4.04
CA LEU A 185 19.40 15.38 -4.14
C LEU A 185 19.92 15.92 -5.48
N LEU A 186 19.20 15.67 -6.57
CA LEU A 186 19.52 16.22 -7.90
C LEU A 186 19.45 17.75 -7.90
N GLU A 187 18.40 18.32 -7.34
CA GLU A 187 18.22 19.78 -7.21
C GLU A 187 19.37 20.42 -6.40
N LEU A 188 19.73 19.82 -5.26
CA LEU A 188 20.85 20.30 -4.43
C LEU A 188 22.19 20.21 -5.15
N ARG A 189 22.42 19.15 -5.94
CA ARG A 189 23.63 19.02 -6.77
C ARG A 189 23.69 20.09 -7.85
N ALA A 190 22.57 20.41 -8.50
CA ALA A 190 22.49 21.48 -9.48
C ALA A 190 22.79 22.84 -8.85
N GLN A 191 22.18 23.14 -7.69
CA GLN A 191 22.44 24.37 -6.94
C GLN A 191 23.91 24.51 -6.51
N ASN A 192 24.50 23.44 -5.98
CA ASN A 192 25.92 23.44 -5.60
C ASN A 192 26.85 23.66 -6.79
N THR A 193 26.53 23.09 -7.95
CA THR A 193 27.30 23.31 -9.18
C THR A 193 27.26 24.77 -9.60
N GLU A 194 26.08 25.40 -9.51
CA GLU A 194 25.91 26.81 -9.85
C GLU A 194 26.63 27.74 -8.86
N LEU A 195 26.58 27.44 -7.56
CA LEU A 195 27.34 28.18 -6.55
C LEU A 195 28.86 28.08 -6.80
N ARG A 196 29.35 26.89 -7.15
CA ARG A 196 30.77 26.70 -7.51
C ARG A 196 31.19 27.56 -8.71
N ARG A 197 30.35 27.66 -9.75
CA ARG A 197 30.63 28.56 -10.88
C ARG A 197 30.71 30.01 -10.46
N LYS A 198 29.79 30.46 -9.61
CA LYS A 198 29.79 31.84 -9.09
C LYS A 198 31.04 32.15 -8.28
N ILE A 199 31.48 31.21 -7.44
CA ILE A 199 32.73 31.32 -6.68
C ILE A 199 33.92 31.45 -7.66
N ASP A 200 34.02 30.57 -8.65
CA ASP A 200 35.12 30.57 -9.62
C ASP A 200 35.19 31.88 -10.45
N ILE A 201 34.03 32.47 -10.79
CA ILE A 201 33.96 33.80 -11.42
C ILE A 201 34.48 34.88 -10.47
N LYS A 202 34.03 34.87 -9.20
CA LYS A 202 34.44 35.86 -8.20
C LYS A 202 35.94 35.77 -7.89
N ASP A 203 36.50 34.57 -7.83
CA ASP A 203 37.93 34.36 -7.63
C ASP A 203 38.74 34.95 -8.79
N LYS A 204 38.29 34.76 -10.04
CA LYS A 204 38.92 35.38 -11.23
C LYS A 204 38.84 36.90 -11.22
N GLU A 205 37.71 37.46 -10.80
CA GLU A 205 37.54 38.92 -10.63
C GLU A 205 38.49 39.47 -9.57
N MET A 206 38.60 38.80 -8.41
CA MET A 206 39.51 39.19 -7.34
C MET A 206 40.97 39.14 -7.78
N GLU A 207 41.41 38.07 -8.47
CA GLU A 207 42.77 37.99 -9.00
C GLU A 207 43.06 39.00 -10.11
N SER A 208 42.05 39.41 -10.88
CA SER A 208 42.18 40.52 -11.84
C SER A 208 42.38 41.85 -11.12
N MET A 209 41.54 42.16 -10.13
CA MET A 209 41.65 43.39 -9.33
C MET A 209 42.99 43.48 -8.61
N LYS A 210 43.46 42.37 -8.02
CA LYS A 210 44.76 42.28 -7.36
C LYS A 210 45.90 42.65 -8.31
N ARG A 211 45.93 42.08 -9.52
CA ARG A 211 46.91 42.42 -10.56
C ARG A 211 46.83 43.89 -10.98
N CYS A 212 45.62 44.46 -11.10
CA CYS A 212 45.46 45.89 -11.40
C CYS A 212 46.04 46.77 -10.28
N LEU A 213 45.79 46.43 -9.02
CA LEU A 213 46.34 47.16 -7.87
C LEU A 213 47.87 47.09 -7.83
N GLU A 214 48.45 45.90 -8.06
CA GLU A 214 49.91 45.73 -8.16
C GLU A 214 50.52 46.60 -9.29
N GLN A 215 49.84 46.72 -10.44
CA GLN A 215 50.28 47.61 -11.52
C GLN A 215 50.21 49.09 -11.14
N VAL A 216 49.16 49.52 -10.44
CA VAL A 216 49.02 50.90 -9.96
C VAL A 216 50.13 51.23 -8.97
N ASP A 217 50.42 50.32 -8.04
CA ASP A 217 51.49 50.51 -7.06
C ASP A 217 52.88 50.63 -7.71
N MET A 218 53.18 49.78 -8.70
CA MET A 218 54.41 49.89 -9.50
C MET A 218 54.51 51.25 -10.22
N LYS A 219 53.42 51.74 -10.81
CA LYS A 219 53.40 53.05 -11.48
C LYS A 219 53.64 54.20 -10.50
N LEU A 220 52.99 54.18 -9.34
CA LEU A 220 53.20 55.18 -8.28
C LEU A 220 54.65 55.19 -7.78
N ASN A 221 55.22 54.01 -7.56
CA ASN A 221 56.63 53.88 -7.17
C ASN A 221 57.59 54.41 -8.24
N ALA A 222 57.31 54.13 -9.53
CA ALA A 222 58.12 54.66 -10.64
C ALA A 222 58.03 56.18 -10.79
N GLU A 223 56.83 56.76 -10.65
CA GLU A 223 56.64 58.22 -10.66
C GLU A 223 57.36 58.89 -9.48
N ARG A 224 57.32 58.29 -8.29
CA ARG A 224 58.06 58.78 -7.11
C ARG A 224 59.56 58.81 -7.38
N LEU A 225 60.14 57.72 -7.87
CA LEU A 225 61.56 57.65 -8.23
C LEU A 225 61.95 58.64 -9.33
N LYS A 226 61.06 58.88 -10.30
CA LYS A 226 61.27 59.86 -11.36
C LYS A 226 61.33 61.28 -10.79
N LYS A 227 60.38 61.66 -9.91
CA LYS A 227 60.39 62.94 -9.20
C LYS A 227 61.67 63.12 -8.37
N GLU A 228 62.04 62.13 -7.57
CA GLU A 228 63.29 62.19 -6.77
C GLU A 228 64.54 62.33 -7.66
N SER A 229 64.56 61.68 -8.82
CA SER A 229 65.67 61.82 -9.79
C SER A 229 65.71 63.21 -10.44
N GLU A 230 64.54 63.76 -10.80
CA GLU A 230 64.42 65.13 -11.32
C GLU A 230 64.84 66.16 -10.26
N GLU A 231 64.42 66.00 -9.01
CA GLU A 231 64.86 66.82 -7.87
C GLU A 231 66.37 66.78 -7.70
N ARG A 232 66.99 65.58 -7.71
CA ARG A 232 68.46 65.44 -7.63
C ARG A 232 69.19 66.09 -8.81
N LYS A 233 68.62 66.05 -10.03
CA LYS A 233 69.20 66.71 -11.21
C LYS A 233 69.12 68.23 -11.11
N VAL A 234 68.03 68.78 -10.56
CA VAL A 234 67.90 70.22 -10.31
C VAL A 234 68.96 70.65 -9.30
N VAL A 235 69.13 69.91 -8.19
CA VAL A 235 70.19 70.17 -7.21
C VAL A 235 71.58 70.11 -7.86
N ALA A 236 71.86 69.09 -8.68
CA ALA A 236 73.15 68.99 -9.38
C ALA A 236 73.38 70.09 -10.42
N TYR A 237 72.32 70.58 -11.09
CA TYR A 237 72.43 71.71 -12.01
C TYR A 237 72.68 73.02 -11.26
N GLU A 238 71.97 73.26 -10.16
CA GLU A 238 72.22 74.41 -9.28
C GLU A 238 73.65 74.38 -8.73
N GLU A 239 74.14 73.21 -8.28
CA GLU A 239 75.50 73.03 -7.75
C GLU A 239 76.58 73.25 -8.83
N ASN A 240 76.31 72.85 -10.09
CA ASN A 240 77.22 73.11 -11.22
C ASN A 240 77.15 74.56 -11.73
N CYS A 241 76.02 75.26 -11.58
CA CYS A 241 75.90 76.68 -11.91
C CYS A 241 76.73 77.59 -10.98
N TYR A 242 77.18 77.08 -9.83
CA TYR A 242 78.15 77.77 -8.96
C TYR A 242 79.62 77.39 -9.23
N GLN A 243 79.90 76.47 -10.17
CA GLN A 243 81.27 75.99 -10.44
C GLN A 243 81.85 76.41 -11.81
N ASP A 244 81.10 77.11 -12.66
CA ASP A 244 81.62 77.54 -13.97
C ASP A 244 82.18 78.98 -13.95
N THR A 245 83.37 79.12 -13.36
CA THR A 245 84.34 80.16 -13.77
C THR A 245 85.75 79.56 -13.72
N GLY A 246 86.35 79.28 -14.88
CA GLY A 246 87.81 79.23 -15.02
C GLY A 246 88.38 78.11 -15.87
N ASP A 247 88.51 78.41 -17.17
CA ASP A 247 89.59 78.03 -18.09
C ASP A 247 89.80 76.58 -18.58
N CYS A 248 89.43 76.39 -19.85
CA CYS A 248 89.91 75.40 -20.82
C CYS A 248 91.19 75.90 -21.55
N PRO A 249 91.86 75.18 -22.49
CA PRO A 249 92.04 73.74 -22.78
C PRO A 249 93.47 73.45 -23.38
N PRO A 250 93.72 72.62 -24.43
CA PRO A 250 93.35 71.23 -24.76
C PRO A 250 94.60 70.32 -25.02
N HIS A 251 94.47 68.99 -24.91
CA HIS A 251 95.19 68.12 -25.83
C HIS A 251 94.31 66.98 -26.37
N ARG A 252 94.32 66.90 -27.70
CA ARG A 252 93.54 66.03 -28.57
C ARG A 252 94.52 65.11 -29.29
N LEU A 253 94.01 63.93 -29.68
CA LEU A 253 94.48 62.98 -30.69
C LEU A 253 95.20 61.71 -30.19
N LEU A 254 94.48 60.57 -30.28
CA LEU A 254 94.68 59.66 -31.42
C LEU A 254 93.43 58.78 -31.64
N GLN A 255 92.84 58.96 -32.82
CA GLN A 255 91.89 58.07 -33.48
C GLN A 255 92.67 57.08 -34.36
N ASN A 256 92.20 55.83 -34.41
CA ASN A 256 92.11 54.90 -35.56
C ASN A 256 91.52 53.59 -34.97
N GLY A 257 90.30 53.12 -35.31
CA GLY A 257 89.84 52.58 -36.61
C GLY A 257 90.20 51.09 -36.68
N LEU A 258 89.32 50.08 -36.69
CA LEU A 258 88.27 49.71 -37.65
C LEU A 258 87.51 48.47 -37.09
N ARG A 259 86.16 48.41 -37.11
CA ARG A 259 85.32 47.57 -38.03
C ARG A 259 85.67 46.06 -37.94
N GLY A 260 84.84 45.10 -37.55
CA GLY A 260 83.40 44.97 -37.28
C GLY A 260 83.00 43.54 -37.63
N ILE A 261 82.33 42.78 -36.75
CA ILE A 261 81.54 41.59 -37.14
C ILE A 261 80.23 41.61 -36.36
N ARG A 262 79.15 41.42 -37.11
CA ARG A 262 77.76 41.41 -36.70
C ARG A 262 77.40 40.15 -35.89
N SER A 263 76.43 40.37 -35.01
CA SER A 263 75.38 39.47 -34.54
C SER A 263 75.08 38.24 -35.40
N LEU A 264 74.90 37.09 -34.72
CA LEU A 264 73.81 36.15 -34.97
C LEU A 264 73.42 35.48 -33.64
N ARG A 265 72.29 35.93 -33.08
CA ARG A 265 71.39 35.05 -32.31
C ARG A 265 70.86 34.01 -33.31
N ASP A 266 70.84 32.75 -32.92
CA ASP A 266 69.67 31.87 -33.04
C ASP A 266 69.93 30.58 -32.23
N VAL A 267 69.20 30.41 -31.13
CA VAL A 267 68.13 29.39 -30.95
C VAL A 267 68.66 28.01 -30.59
N GLN A 268 68.54 27.66 -29.31
CA GLN A 268 68.11 26.34 -28.81
C GLN A 268 67.81 26.47 -27.31
N ILE A 269 66.61 26.93 -26.98
CA ILE A 269 65.96 26.59 -25.71
C ILE A 269 64.85 25.63 -26.13
N ASP A 270 65.01 24.37 -25.77
CA ASP A 270 64.00 23.36 -26.03
C ASP A 270 62.67 23.80 -25.41
N ARG A 271 61.67 23.81 -26.30
CA ARG A 271 60.26 23.94 -25.97
C ARG A 271 59.88 22.74 -25.10
N ILE A 272 59.53 23.00 -23.84
CA ILE A 272 58.60 22.11 -23.14
C ILE A 272 57.23 22.37 -23.76
N GLU A 273 56.91 21.55 -24.76
CA GLU A 273 55.59 21.46 -25.34
C GLU A 273 54.68 20.71 -24.36
N ASN A 274 53.75 21.43 -23.75
CA ASN A 274 52.56 20.84 -23.15
C ASN A 274 51.49 20.77 -24.25
N PRO A 275 51.04 19.58 -24.68
CA PRO A 275 49.70 19.42 -25.20
C PRO A 275 48.78 18.98 -24.05
N ARG A 276 47.81 19.86 -23.76
CA ARG A 276 46.51 19.47 -23.19
C ARG A 276 45.91 18.37 -24.08
N GLY A 277 45.50 17.26 -23.47
CA GLY A 277 44.72 16.22 -24.13
C GLY A 277 44.04 15.33 -23.09
N GLU A 278 42.74 15.55 -22.91
CA GLU A 278 41.71 14.56 -22.60
C GLU A 278 41.89 13.66 -21.36
N ASN A 279 41.32 14.11 -20.24
CA ASN A 279 40.64 13.20 -19.31
C ASN A 279 39.41 12.64 -20.01
N GLN A 280 39.52 11.45 -20.57
CA GLN A 280 38.40 10.56 -20.84
C GLN A 280 38.74 9.18 -20.26
N ASN A 281 37.73 8.56 -19.64
CA ASN A 281 37.70 7.21 -19.05
C ASN A 281 37.80 7.14 -17.52
N THR A 282 36.77 7.65 -16.83
CA THR A 282 36.33 7.08 -15.55
C THR A 282 34.82 6.78 -15.50
N ASP A 283 34.16 6.65 -16.66
CA ASP A 283 32.74 6.24 -16.77
C ASP A 283 32.59 4.82 -17.34
N GLN A 284 33.56 3.93 -17.10
CA GLN A 284 33.50 2.52 -17.52
C GLN A 284 33.70 1.54 -16.35
N VAL A 285 33.16 1.89 -15.18
CA VAL A 285 33.17 1.02 -13.98
C VAL A 285 31.77 0.88 -13.34
N LEU A 286 30.72 1.44 -13.96
CA LEU A 286 29.33 1.32 -13.48
C LEU A 286 28.38 0.59 -14.45
N GLU A 287 28.93 -0.20 -15.38
CA GLU A 287 28.13 -1.05 -16.28
C GLU A 287 28.65 -2.51 -16.32
N GLU A 288 29.31 -2.96 -15.25
CA GLU A 288 29.74 -4.36 -15.07
C GLU A 288 29.36 -4.98 -13.71
N MET A 289 28.47 -4.33 -12.95
CA MET A 289 27.93 -4.89 -11.69
C MET A 289 26.43 -5.20 -11.73
N PHE A 290 25.82 -5.30 -12.92
CA PHE A 290 24.40 -5.67 -13.07
C PHE A 290 24.11 -6.89 -13.93
N ASN A 291 25.12 -7.68 -14.32
CA ASN A 291 24.93 -8.93 -15.09
C ASN A 291 25.64 -10.15 -14.47
N ARG A 292 25.62 -10.27 -13.13
CA ARG A 292 25.93 -11.54 -12.47
C ARG A 292 25.04 -11.75 -11.26
N GLU A 293 23.83 -12.24 -11.51
CA GLU A 293 23.15 -13.29 -10.75
C GLU A 293 21.79 -13.59 -11.41
N GLY A 294 21.57 -14.87 -11.81
CA GLY A 294 20.22 -15.40 -12.04
C GLY A 294 19.85 -15.85 -13.46
N THR A 295 20.46 -16.95 -13.94
CA THR A 295 19.76 -17.95 -14.78
C THR A 295 19.63 -19.22 -13.98
#